data_AF-A0A925HPD3-F1
#
_entry.id   AF-A0A925HPD3-F1
#
_cell.length_a   1.000
_cell.length_b   1.000
_cell.length_c   1.000
_cell.angle_alpha   90.00
_cell.angle_beta   90.00
_cell.angle_gamma   90.00
#
_symmetry.space_group_name_H-M   'P 1'
#
loop_
_entity.id
_entity.type
_entity.pdbx_description
1 polymer ?
#
loop_
_entity_poly.entity_id
_entity_poly.type
_entity_poly.pdbx_seq_one_letter_code
_entity_poly.pdbx_strand_id
1 'polypeptide(L)'
;MPEQPIRGVDVPAPSAPVLSPQPPIIDAPAGGASRGGGTPDDSSRARRLRALANEIETLPTTHAALARLLTVAVETLQGAGAWVGLTMEDSDALVVVAATGDISVEPGARVPRDRAFAARALNAHSAVFADPSTGVRWSDTVIARVSVRAVAAPLLVDGEHAVGIISVVGGPGRLFTVADGTFAHELGSLAALVLRRRDPVRRATPDDVVATPESNFAVPMLLDAAAAVTVDDFTTAIIHRLDDRSLLGISVAVRDRASGTLRFPAALGALAALRGVRTPLDTVRAEHLARQRRAVQMPDARHVVPEGWRSLVPALPGASIALIDNEVAIGRVDVVFDPDRPVPHEAMRRIEQQAGTVARALGMVLTRVARTPIDSGIESLHAVRTTLSSRLHDLTSPIAGISALSELLAEEELSPEILELVGLIQRSARKATDAARTLRELTDDSDTAPDPVAVDALIHDILRERAESQRALAITVNVSVDPGLPPVPWATAALREWFGSALVASETALLGSARRRIDVRAALDGGLAVVTVADDGVPIGIIPSEGDLHGASISVIRTDDGRTIRRLAIPLRIGS
;
A
#
# COMPACT_ATOMS: atom_id res chain seq x y z
N MET A 1 75.72 -12.31 -11.00
CA MET A 1 75.16 -13.60 -10.54
C MET A 1 75.11 -13.60 -9.04
N PRO A 2 73.93 -13.46 -8.41
CA PRO A 2 73.81 -13.57 -6.97
C PRO A 2 73.17 -14.91 -6.56
N GLU A 3 73.89 -15.60 -5.68
CA GLU A 3 73.46 -16.23 -4.43
C GLU A 3 72.08 -16.93 -4.37
N GLN A 4 72.13 -18.26 -4.26
CA GLN A 4 71.05 -19.12 -3.76
C GLN A 4 70.99 -19.06 -2.22
N PRO A 5 69.79 -18.94 -1.60
CA PRO A 5 69.62 -19.25 -0.19
C PRO A 5 69.10 -20.67 0.03
N ILE A 6 69.96 -21.46 0.68
CA ILE A 6 69.75 -22.37 1.82
C ILE A 6 68.33 -22.94 2.04
N ARG A 7 68.26 -24.28 1.98
CA ARG A 7 67.17 -25.17 2.44
C ARG A 7 66.76 -24.90 3.89
N GLY A 8 65.48 -24.57 4.09
CA GLY A 8 64.81 -24.62 5.38
C GLY A 8 64.34 -26.04 5.71
N VAL A 9 64.47 -26.39 6.99
CA VAL A 9 64.19 -27.69 7.62
C VAL A 9 62.69 -27.84 7.88
N ASP A 10 62.11 -28.97 7.48
CA ASP A 10 60.75 -29.38 7.81
C ASP A 10 60.62 -29.67 9.33
N VAL A 11 59.73 -28.93 10.00
CA VAL A 11 59.27 -29.23 11.35
C VAL A 11 57.88 -29.88 11.24
N PRO A 12 57.65 -31.09 11.79
CA PRO A 12 56.34 -31.72 11.75
C PRO A 12 55.37 -31.03 12.71
N ALA A 13 54.16 -30.74 12.21
CA ALA A 13 53.05 -30.21 12.99
C ALA A 13 52.58 -31.22 14.06
N PRO A 14 52.14 -30.74 15.25
CA PRO A 14 51.63 -31.62 16.29
C PRO A 14 50.27 -32.21 15.89
N SER A 15 50.16 -33.53 16.03
CA SER A 15 48.96 -34.31 15.79
C SER A 15 47.85 -33.93 16.78
N ALA A 16 46.70 -33.48 16.26
CA ALA A 16 45.49 -33.27 17.05
C ALA A 16 44.88 -34.62 17.49
N PRO A 17 44.30 -34.73 18.70
CA PRO A 17 43.69 -35.96 19.16
C PRO A 17 42.40 -36.26 18.39
N VAL A 18 42.32 -37.49 17.87
CA VAL A 18 41.11 -38.06 17.28
C VAL A 18 40.12 -38.36 18.41
N LEU A 19 39.04 -37.57 18.49
CA LEU A 19 37.87 -37.87 19.33
C LEU A 19 36.88 -38.71 18.51
N SER A 20 36.68 -39.96 18.93
CA SER A 20 35.62 -40.83 18.43
C SER A 20 34.22 -40.26 18.77
N PRO A 21 33.21 -40.42 17.90
CA PRO A 21 31.88 -39.90 18.15
C PRO A 21 31.17 -40.69 19.26
N GLN A 22 30.80 -40.01 20.35
CA GLN A 22 29.80 -40.52 21.30
C GLN A 22 28.39 -40.34 20.71
N PRO A 23 27.48 -41.32 20.87
CA PRO A 23 26.09 -41.16 20.50
C PRO A 23 25.40 -40.15 21.44
N PRO A 24 24.44 -39.35 20.95
CA PRO A 24 23.77 -38.34 21.78
C PRO A 24 22.89 -39.00 22.83
N ILE A 25 23.19 -38.71 24.10
CA ILE A 25 22.31 -38.97 25.24
C ILE A 25 21.21 -37.91 25.18
N ILE A 26 19.99 -38.32 24.83
CA ILE A 26 18.79 -37.51 24.91
C ILE A 26 18.18 -37.75 26.30
N ASP A 27 18.54 -36.92 27.26
CA ASP A 27 17.77 -36.76 28.50
C ASP A 27 16.72 -35.67 28.27
N ALA A 28 15.45 -36.08 28.22
CA ALA A 28 14.31 -35.20 28.12
C ALA A 28 14.00 -34.57 29.49
N PRO A 29 13.91 -33.24 29.62
CA PRO A 29 13.27 -32.64 30.79
C PRO A 29 11.75 -32.79 30.66
N ALA A 30 11.15 -33.44 31.65
CA ALA A 30 9.72 -33.55 31.81
C ALA A 30 9.09 -32.17 32.15
N GLY A 31 7.98 -31.86 31.48
CA GLY A 31 6.86 -31.17 32.12
C GLY A 31 6.91 -29.64 32.20
N GLY A 32 6.93 -28.95 31.06
CA GLY A 32 6.47 -27.57 30.94
C GLY A 32 5.42 -27.49 29.85
N ALA A 33 4.13 -27.54 30.22
CA ALA A 33 3.01 -27.41 29.28
C ALA A 33 2.98 -25.98 28.68
N SER A 34 3.75 -25.77 27.61
CA SER A 34 3.56 -24.66 26.71
C SER A 34 2.16 -24.81 26.09
N ARG A 35 1.27 -23.86 26.39
CA ARG A 35 -0.04 -23.72 25.73
C ARG A 35 0.18 -23.75 24.22
N GLY A 36 -0.16 -24.88 23.59
CA GLY A 36 -0.14 -25.05 22.15
C GLY A 36 -1.16 -24.11 21.53
N GLY A 37 -0.68 -23.05 20.87
CA GLY A 37 -1.51 -22.30 19.94
C GLY A 37 -1.96 -23.27 18.87
N GLY A 38 -3.27 -23.53 18.79
CA GLY A 38 -3.86 -24.46 17.84
C GLY A 38 -3.48 -24.03 16.42
N THR A 39 -2.56 -24.76 15.81
CA THR A 39 -2.30 -24.64 14.37
C THR A 39 -3.63 -24.94 13.67
N PRO A 40 -4.12 -24.05 12.79
CA PRO A 40 -5.33 -24.30 12.02
C PRO A 40 -5.26 -25.68 11.38
N ASP A 41 -6.31 -26.49 11.57
CA ASP A 41 -6.45 -27.81 10.95
C ASP A 41 -6.12 -27.73 9.45
N ASP A 42 -5.33 -28.68 8.95
CA ASP A 42 -4.90 -28.76 7.54
C ASP A 42 -6.12 -28.74 6.59
N SER A 43 -7.26 -29.27 7.03
CA SER A 43 -8.52 -29.19 6.29
C SER A 43 -9.03 -27.76 6.09
N SER A 44 -8.80 -26.87 7.05
CA SER A 44 -9.17 -25.46 6.99
C SER A 44 -8.26 -24.71 6.02
N ARG A 45 -6.96 -24.98 6.08
CA ARG A 45 -5.95 -24.40 5.16
C ARG A 45 -6.24 -24.80 3.71
N ALA A 46 -6.49 -26.07 3.46
CA ALA A 46 -6.83 -26.57 2.11
C ALA A 46 -8.14 -25.95 1.58
N ARG A 47 -9.18 -25.83 2.43
CA ARG A 47 -10.43 -25.15 2.04
C ARG A 47 -10.19 -23.68 1.73
N ARG A 48 -9.38 -22.98 2.53
CA ARG A 48 -9.05 -21.56 2.32
C ARG A 48 -8.29 -21.34 1.02
N LEU A 49 -7.35 -22.22 0.66
CA LEU A 49 -6.61 -22.14 -0.61
C LEU A 49 -7.52 -22.36 -1.82
N ARG A 50 -8.44 -23.33 -1.76
CA ARG A 50 -9.42 -23.54 -2.86
C ARG A 50 -10.33 -22.33 -3.03
N ALA A 51 -10.82 -21.76 -1.93
CA ALA A 51 -11.64 -20.56 -1.97
C ALA A 51 -10.86 -19.37 -2.57
N LEU A 52 -9.61 -19.19 -2.15
CA LEU A 52 -8.72 -18.16 -2.67
C LEU A 52 -8.44 -18.35 -4.17
N ALA A 53 -8.21 -19.57 -4.62
CA ALA A 53 -7.99 -19.86 -6.04
C ALA A 53 -9.17 -19.41 -6.89
N ASN A 54 -10.40 -19.77 -6.49
CA ASN A 54 -11.63 -19.34 -7.17
C ASN A 54 -11.83 -17.83 -7.13
N GLU A 55 -11.55 -17.19 -5.99
CA GLU A 55 -11.67 -15.74 -5.82
C GLU A 55 -10.71 -14.99 -6.78
N ILE A 56 -9.45 -15.42 -6.81
CA ILE A 56 -8.41 -14.87 -7.67
C ILE A 56 -8.78 -14.90 -9.15
N GLU A 57 -9.54 -15.91 -9.60
CA GLU A 57 -10.00 -15.99 -10.99
C GLU A 57 -10.93 -14.86 -11.40
N THR A 58 -11.66 -14.29 -10.43
CA THR A 58 -12.65 -13.24 -10.68
C THR A 58 -12.07 -11.83 -10.57
N LEU A 59 -10.85 -11.68 -10.05
CA LEU A 59 -10.24 -10.37 -9.83
C LEU A 59 -9.78 -9.72 -11.15
N PRO A 60 -9.92 -8.39 -11.32
CA PRO A 60 -9.71 -7.74 -12.60
C PRO A 60 -8.23 -7.55 -12.97
N THR A 61 -7.30 -7.51 -12.01
CA THR A 61 -5.88 -7.18 -12.24
C THR A 61 -4.92 -8.18 -11.59
N THR A 62 -3.70 -8.32 -12.14
CA THR A 62 -2.62 -9.14 -11.52
C THR A 62 -2.32 -8.63 -10.11
N HIS A 63 -2.26 -7.30 -9.97
CA HIS A 63 -1.98 -6.65 -8.71
C HIS A 63 -3.06 -6.96 -7.66
N ALA A 64 -4.35 -6.86 -8.01
CA ALA A 64 -5.45 -7.20 -7.10
C ALA A 64 -5.38 -8.67 -6.65
N ALA A 65 -5.08 -9.59 -7.59
CA ALA A 65 -4.91 -10.99 -7.27
C ALA A 65 -3.74 -11.26 -6.31
N LEU A 66 -2.57 -10.65 -6.56
CA LEU A 66 -1.40 -10.78 -5.68
C LEU A 66 -1.65 -10.14 -4.31
N ALA A 67 -2.26 -8.95 -4.27
CA ALA A 67 -2.62 -8.28 -3.02
C ALA A 67 -3.57 -9.15 -2.18
N ARG A 68 -4.60 -9.75 -2.81
CA ARG A 68 -5.53 -10.64 -2.12
C ARG A 68 -4.84 -11.91 -1.60
N LEU A 69 -3.97 -12.50 -2.41
CA LEU A 69 -3.18 -13.65 -2.03
C LEU A 69 -2.30 -13.36 -0.82
N LEU A 70 -1.60 -12.21 -0.82
CA LEU A 70 -0.77 -11.76 0.29
C LEU A 70 -1.59 -11.50 1.56
N THR A 71 -2.77 -10.90 1.46
CA THR A 71 -3.67 -10.72 2.61
C THR A 71 -4.04 -12.05 3.25
N VAL A 72 -4.42 -13.05 2.44
CA VAL A 72 -4.72 -14.40 2.96
C VAL A 72 -3.49 -15.07 3.56
N ALA A 73 -2.29 -14.83 3.00
CA ALA A 73 -1.04 -15.33 3.55
C ALA A 73 -0.78 -14.76 4.96
N VAL A 74 -0.92 -13.44 5.12
CA VAL A 74 -0.76 -12.74 6.41
C VAL A 74 -1.78 -13.22 7.43
N GLU A 75 -3.06 -13.28 7.07
CA GLU A 75 -4.14 -13.76 7.95
C GLU A 75 -3.92 -15.21 8.41
N THR A 76 -3.66 -16.11 7.47
CA THR A 76 -3.63 -17.55 7.74
C THR A 76 -2.37 -17.97 8.48
N LEU A 77 -1.23 -17.34 8.15
CA LEU A 77 0.05 -17.64 8.79
C LEU A 77 0.31 -16.78 10.03
N GLN A 78 -0.61 -15.87 10.37
CA GLN A 78 -0.47 -14.89 11.46
C GLN A 78 0.83 -14.06 11.29
N GLY A 79 1.07 -13.61 10.06
CA GLY A 79 2.17 -12.73 9.73
C GLY A 79 1.93 -11.30 10.19
N ALA A 80 3.01 -10.52 10.36
CA ALA A 80 2.96 -9.06 10.43
C ALA A 80 2.80 -8.46 9.03
N GLY A 81 3.40 -9.07 8.00
CA GLY A 81 3.20 -8.69 6.60
C GLY A 81 3.78 -9.71 5.63
N ALA A 82 3.54 -9.49 4.33
CA ALA A 82 3.97 -10.40 3.28
C ALA A 82 4.23 -9.67 1.97
N TRP A 83 5.12 -10.22 1.15
CA TRP A 83 5.43 -9.67 -0.16
C TRP A 83 5.72 -10.76 -1.19
N VAL A 84 5.51 -10.42 -2.47
CA VAL A 84 5.90 -11.23 -3.63
C VAL A 84 7.03 -10.51 -4.36
N GLY A 85 8.12 -11.23 -4.62
CA GLY A 85 9.23 -10.74 -5.44
C GLY A 85 9.44 -11.63 -6.65
N LEU A 86 9.69 -11.05 -7.81
CA LEU A 86 9.99 -11.79 -9.04
C LEU A 86 11.48 -11.83 -9.30
N THR A 87 11.95 -12.96 -9.80
CA THR A 87 13.29 -13.07 -10.38
C THR A 87 13.29 -12.42 -11.74
N MET A 88 14.27 -11.57 -12.00
CA MET A 88 14.51 -11.04 -13.33
C MET A 88 15.67 -11.83 -13.95
N GLU A 89 15.50 -12.30 -15.19
CA GLU A 89 16.43 -13.20 -15.89
C GLU A 89 17.88 -12.66 -15.93
N ASP A 90 18.03 -11.34 -16.00
CA ASP A 90 19.32 -10.64 -16.08
C ASP A 90 19.70 -9.86 -14.80
N SER A 91 18.94 -9.99 -13.71
CA SER A 91 19.22 -9.27 -12.47
C SER A 91 19.66 -10.21 -11.36
N ASP A 92 20.64 -9.75 -10.58
CA ASP A 92 20.98 -10.35 -9.30
C ASP A 92 20.00 -9.95 -8.19
N ALA A 93 18.87 -9.30 -8.50
CA ALA A 93 17.88 -8.84 -7.54
C ALA A 93 16.48 -9.43 -7.79
N LEU A 94 15.71 -9.47 -6.70
CA LEU A 94 14.27 -9.71 -6.70
C LEU A 94 13.55 -8.37 -6.77
N VAL A 95 12.64 -8.21 -7.71
CA VAL A 95 11.79 -7.02 -7.80
C VAL A 95 10.48 -7.30 -7.07
N VAL A 96 10.19 -6.52 -6.05
CA VAL A 96 8.97 -6.66 -5.25
C VAL A 96 7.80 -6.16 -6.08
N VAL A 97 6.83 -7.01 -6.37
CA VAL A 97 5.68 -6.65 -7.21
C VAL A 97 4.39 -6.42 -6.43
N ALA A 98 4.34 -6.93 -5.19
CA ALA A 98 3.25 -6.71 -4.26
C ALA A 98 3.76 -6.85 -2.83
N ALA A 99 3.20 -6.07 -1.92
CA ALA A 99 3.49 -6.08 -0.49
C ALA A 99 2.23 -5.73 0.29
N THR A 100 2.06 -6.28 1.50
CA THR A 100 0.95 -5.98 2.41
C THR A 100 1.38 -6.17 3.86
N GLY A 101 0.69 -5.49 4.78
CA GLY A 101 0.97 -5.55 6.22
C GLY A 101 2.14 -4.69 6.67
N ASP A 102 2.59 -4.92 7.90
CA ASP A 102 3.67 -4.19 8.58
C ASP A 102 5.04 -4.73 8.15
N ILE A 103 5.43 -4.43 6.90
CA ILE A 103 6.74 -4.72 6.35
C ILE A 103 7.32 -3.47 5.69
N SER A 104 8.63 -3.26 5.86
CA SER A 104 9.33 -2.10 5.30
C SER A 104 9.72 -2.28 3.83
N VAL A 105 8.97 -3.07 3.07
CA VAL A 105 9.26 -3.39 1.68
C VAL A 105 8.11 -2.91 0.81
N GLU A 106 8.39 -1.97 -0.07
CA GLU A 106 7.40 -1.40 -0.98
C GLU A 106 7.43 -2.10 -2.36
N PRO A 107 6.30 -2.17 -3.08
CA PRO A 107 6.31 -2.55 -4.49
C PRO A 107 7.28 -1.68 -5.30
N GLY A 108 8.09 -2.31 -6.15
CA GLY A 108 9.20 -1.69 -6.89
C GLY A 108 10.56 -1.81 -6.19
N ALA A 109 10.60 -2.17 -4.90
CA ALA A 109 11.86 -2.37 -4.20
C ALA A 109 12.68 -3.52 -4.82
N ARG A 110 14.00 -3.32 -4.90
CA ARG A 110 14.96 -4.32 -5.36
C ARG A 110 15.65 -4.96 -4.16
N VAL A 111 15.50 -6.27 -4.00
CA VAL A 111 16.12 -7.06 -2.92
C VAL A 111 17.23 -7.93 -3.52
N PRO A 112 18.52 -7.71 -3.22
CA PRO A 112 19.60 -8.48 -3.82
C PRO A 112 19.48 -9.97 -3.49
N ARG A 113 19.55 -10.83 -4.49
CA ARG A 113 19.28 -12.28 -4.45
C ARG A 113 20.36 -13.05 -3.69
N ASP A 114 21.62 -12.62 -3.77
CA ASP A 114 22.74 -13.20 -3.02
C ASP A 114 22.60 -13.01 -1.49
N ARG A 115 21.81 -12.01 -1.11
CA ARG A 115 21.69 -11.45 0.23
C ARG A 115 20.32 -11.64 0.86
N ALA A 116 19.30 -11.86 0.03
CA ALA A 116 17.94 -12.14 0.47
C ALA A 116 17.87 -13.56 1.03
N PHE A 117 17.54 -13.69 2.31
CA PHE A 117 17.16 -14.99 2.90
C PHE A 117 16.14 -15.72 2.02
N ALA A 118 15.14 -14.98 1.54
CA ALA A 118 14.05 -15.53 0.76
C ALA A 118 14.52 -16.09 -0.61
N ALA A 119 15.64 -15.63 -1.16
CA ALA A 119 16.22 -16.21 -2.36
C ALA A 119 16.78 -17.63 -2.16
N ARG A 120 17.03 -18.06 -0.90
CA ARG A 120 17.34 -19.47 -0.61
C ARG A 120 16.20 -20.40 -1.00
N ALA A 121 14.95 -19.91 -0.96
CA ALA A 121 13.78 -20.66 -1.42
C ALA A 121 13.85 -21.01 -2.92
N LEU A 122 14.43 -20.11 -3.73
CA LEU A 122 14.63 -20.34 -5.17
C LEU A 122 15.61 -21.48 -5.40
N ASN A 123 16.74 -21.48 -4.69
CA ASN A 123 17.78 -22.49 -4.88
C ASN A 123 17.33 -23.84 -4.30
N ALA A 124 16.65 -23.83 -3.15
CA ALA A 124 16.18 -25.03 -2.48
C ALA A 124 14.90 -25.62 -3.10
N HIS A 125 14.24 -24.90 -4.01
CA HIS A 125 12.93 -25.26 -4.60
C HIS A 125 11.88 -25.66 -3.53
N SER A 126 12.02 -25.12 -2.32
CA SER A 126 11.23 -25.49 -1.15
C SER A 126 11.13 -24.31 -0.19
N ALA A 127 10.19 -24.40 0.76
CA ALA A 127 10.04 -23.37 1.77
C ALA A 127 11.27 -23.33 2.68
N VAL A 128 11.75 -22.13 2.96
CA VAL A 128 12.85 -21.87 3.89
C VAL A 128 12.36 -21.04 5.07
N PHE A 129 13.01 -21.19 6.22
CA PHE A 129 12.68 -20.48 7.46
C PHE A 129 13.84 -19.62 7.94
N ALA A 130 13.54 -18.39 8.35
CA ALA A 130 14.46 -17.50 9.03
C ALA A 130 14.03 -17.38 10.49
N ASP A 131 14.98 -17.61 11.39
CA ASP A 131 14.82 -17.36 12.82
C ASP A 131 16.07 -16.60 13.29
N PRO A 132 15.95 -15.60 14.19
CA PRO A 132 17.10 -14.91 14.77
C PRO A 132 18.19 -15.84 15.31
N SER A 133 17.80 -17.03 15.81
CA SER A 133 18.72 -18.04 16.34
C SER A 133 19.53 -18.79 15.27
N THR A 134 19.08 -18.81 14.00
CA THR A 134 19.82 -19.52 12.94
C THR A 134 20.99 -18.72 12.39
N GLY A 135 21.22 -17.50 12.90
CA GLY A 135 22.32 -16.63 12.46
C GLY A 135 22.16 -16.14 11.02
N VAL A 136 21.02 -16.42 10.37
CA VAL A 136 20.68 -15.90 9.05
C VAL A 136 20.42 -14.41 9.21
N ARG A 137 21.47 -13.62 8.99
CA ARG A 137 21.35 -12.18 8.89
C ARG A 137 20.57 -11.87 7.62
N TRP A 138 19.42 -11.23 7.75
CA TRP A 138 18.88 -10.46 6.66
C TRP A 138 19.97 -9.46 6.27
N SER A 139 20.34 -9.40 5.00
CA SER A 139 21.36 -8.47 4.53
C SER A 139 21.10 -7.05 5.01
N ASP A 140 22.11 -6.16 4.98
CA ASP A 140 22.05 -4.74 5.39
C ASP A 140 20.94 -3.87 4.72
N THR A 141 20.09 -4.47 3.89
CA THR A 141 18.86 -3.87 3.37
C THR A 141 17.77 -3.72 4.44
N VAL A 142 16.78 -2.89 4.12
CA VAL A 142 15.75 -2.27 4.99
C VAL A 142 15.11 -3.19 6.05
N ILE A 143 15.08 -4.50 5.83
CA ILE A 143 14.39 -5.47 6.70
C ILE A 143 15.25 -5.91 7.91
N ALA A 144 16.57 -5.66 7.89
CA ALA A 144 17.51 -6.14 8.92
C ALA A 144 17.38 -5.50 10.31
N ARG A 145 16.55 -4.47 10.47
CA ARG A 145 16.45 -3.74 11.76
C ARG A 145 15.55 -4.38 12.79
N VAL A 146 14.84 -5.46 12.45
CA VAL A 146 13.97 -6.18 13.38
C VAL A 146 14.41 -7.64 13.43
N SER A 147 14.43 -8.24 14.62
CA SER A 147 14.61 -9.69 14.80
C SER A 147 13.36 -10.42 14.30
N VAL A 148 13.15 -10.42 12.98
CA VAL A 148 11.96 -11.00 12.36
C VAL A 148 12.19 -12.45 11.99
N ARG A 149 11.22 -13.27 12.38
CA ARG A 149 11.06 -14.62 11.87
C ARG A 149 10.30 -14.55 10.56
N ALA A 150 10.66 -15.38 9.59
CA ALA A 150 9.98 -15.41 8.30
C ALA A 150 9.94 -16.80 7.69
N VAL A 151 8.97 -17.01 6.82
CA VAL A 151 8.90 -18.14 5.91
C VAL A 151 8.86 -17.61 4.48
N ALA A 152 9.67 -18.20 3.60
CA ALA A 152 9.67 -17.87 2.19
C ALA A 152 9.56 -19.13 1.35
N ALA A 153 8.83 -19.06 0.25
CA ALA A 153 8.63 -20.18 -0.67
C ALA A 153 8.75 -19.72 -2.14
N PRO A 154 9.21 -20.58 -3.05
CA PRO A 154 9.35 -20.24 -4.46
C PRO A 154 7.99 -20.17 -5.17
N LEU A 155 7.91 -19.31 -6.18
CA LEU A 155 6.82 -19.27 -7.17
C LEU A 155 7.20 -20.22 -8.30
N LEU A 156 6.77 -21.48 -8.21
CA LEU A 156 7.09 -22.49 -9.23
C LEU A 156 6.04 -22.47 -10.35
N VAL A 157 6.49 -22.21 -11.58
CA VAL A 157 5.71 -22.42 -12.81
C VAL A 157 5.98 -23.84 -13.30
N ASP A 158 4.90 -24.60 -13.50
CA ASP A 158 4.95 -26.00 -13.95
C ASP A 158 5.77 -26.92 -13.01
N GLY A 159 5.94 -26.52 -11.74
CA GLY A 159 6.68 -27.29 -10.73
C GLY A 159 8.21 -27.24 -10.85
N GLU A 160 8.75 -26.70 -11.94
CA GLU A 160 10.20 -26.75 -12.23
C GLU A 160 10.87 -25.38 -12.23
N HIS A 161 10.20 -24.35 -12.74
CA HIS A 161 10.83 -23.03 -12.95
C HIS A 161 10.38 -22.04 -11.89
N ALA A 162 11.29 -21.67 -10.98
CA ALA A 162 11.04 -20.62 -10.00
C ALA A 162 11.12 -19.23 -10.66
N VAL A 163 9.97 -18.54 -10.77
CA VAL A 163 9.88 -17.18 -11.35
C VAL A 163 9.94 -16.07 -10.30
N GLY A 164 10.04 -16.44 -9.02
CA GLY A 164 9.97 -15.51 -7.92
C GLY A 164 9.83 -16.21 -6.58
N ILE A 165 9.50 -15.43 -5.57
CA ILE A 165 9.27 -15.88 -4.19
C ILE A 165 8.07 -15.17 -3.58
N ILE A 166 7.44 -15.85 -2.63
CA ILE A 166 6.54 -15.25 -1.66
C ILE A 166 7.21 -15.33 -0.30
N SER A 167 7.21 -14.24 0.46
CA SER A 167 7.79 -14.18 1.79
C SER A 167 6.78 -13.60 2.77
N VAL A 168 6.58 -14.30 3.89
CA VAL A 168 5.72 -13.87 4.99
C VAL A 168 6.58 -13.65 6.22
N VAL A 169 6.46 -12.46 6.79
CA VAL A 169 7.19 -12.00 7.97
C VAL A 169 6.28 -12.13 9.18
N GLY A 170 6.76 -12.77 10.24
CA GLY A 170 6.02 -12.96 11.50
C GLY A 170 6.28 -11.83 12.48
N GLY A 171 5.31 -11.55 13.35
CA GLY A 171 5.51 -10.62 14.47
C GLY A 171 6.47 -11.16 15.55
N PRO A 172 6.82 -10.34 16.58
CA PRO A 172 7.86 -10.63 17.58
C PRO A 172 7.75 -11.96 18.36
N GLY A 173 6.63 -12.68 18.29
CA GLY A 173 6.45 -13.99 18.94
C GLY A 173 6.22 -15.15 17.98
N ARG A 174 6.07 -14.92 16.68
CA ARG A 174 5.56 -15.94 15.75
C ARG A 174 6.68 -16.87 15.28
N LEU A 175 6.62 -18.15 15.66
CA LEU A 175 7.45 -19.22 15.12
C LEU A 175 6.76 -19.88 13.94
N PHE A 176 7.35 -19.86 12.74
CA PHE A 176 6.81 -20.62 11.60
C PHE A 176 7.16 -22.11 11.71
N THR A 177 6.18 -22.94 11.39
CA THR A 177 6.26 -24.41 11.42
C THR A 177 6.44 -24.97 10.00
N VAL A 178 6.74 -26.27 9.90
CA VAL A 178 6.80 -26.97 8.60
C VAL A 178 5.47 -26.85 7.84
N ALA A 179 4.34 -26.97 8.54
CA ALA A 179 3.01 -26.81 7.94
C ALA A 179 2.81 -25.38 7.37
N ASP A 180 3.38 -24.35 8.01
CA ASP A 180 3.37 -22.99 7.48
C ASP A 180 4.21 -22.88 6.20
N GLY A 181 5.33 -23.60 6.13
CA GLY A 181 6.14 -23.71 4.92
C GLY A 181 5.39 -24.39 3.77
N THR A 182 4.68 -25.49 4.03
CA THR A 182 3.84 -26.16 3.03
C THR A 182 2.76 -25.21 2.49
N PHE A 183 2.07 -24.51 3.38
CA PHE A 183 1.05 -23.53 2.98
C PHE A 183 1.64 -22.36 2.17
N ALA A 184 2.81 -21.84 2.57
CA ALA A 184 3.51 -20.80 1.82
C ALA A 184 3.92 -21.28 0.41
N HIS A 185 4.29 -22.55 0.27
CA HIS A 185 4.60 -23.16 -1.03
C HIS A 185 3.36 -23.25 -1.93
N GLU A 186 2.22 -23.69 -1.40
CA GLU A 186 0.96 -23.72 -2.15
C GLU A 186 0.50 -22.32 -2.59
N LEU A 187 0.67 -21.31 -1.73
CA LEU A 187 0.48 -19.91 -2.09
C LEU A 187 1.43 -19.46 -3.20
N GLY A 188 2.70 -19.89 -3.16
CA GLY A 188 3.68 -19.63 -4.20
C GLY A 188 3.26 -20.20 -5.56
N SER A 189 2.72 -21.43 -5.58
CA SER A 189 2.16 -22.03 -6.79
C SER A 189 0.94 -21.25 -7.33
N LEU A 190 0.04 -20.79 -6.44
CA LEU A 190 -1.09 -19.94 -6.85
C LEU A 190 -0.62 -18.59 -7.43
N ALA A 191 0.38 -17.95 -6.81
CA ALA A 191 0.96 -16.71 -7.32
C ALA A 191 1.61 -16.92 -8.70
N ALA A 192 2.30 -18.04 -8.91
CA ALA A 192 2.85 -18.41 -10.21
C ALA A 192 1.75 -18.59 -11.27
N LEU A 193 0.61 -19.18 -10.92
CA LEU A 193 -0.54 -19.30 -11.83
C LEU A 193 -1.15 -17.94 -12.19
N VAL A 194 -1.25 -17.01 -11.23
CA VAL A 194 -1.70 -15.63 -11.47
C VAL A 194 -0.79 -14.95 -12.49
N LEU A 195 0.52 -15.08 -12.32
CA LEU A 195 1.52 -14.51 -13.21
C LEU A 195 1.52 -15.20 -14.59
N ARG A 196 1.24 -16.49 -14.69
CA ARG A 196 1.17 -17.18 -15.98
C ARG A 196 -0.09 -16.84 -16.77
N ARG A 197 -1.26 -16.81 -16.12
CA ARG A 197 -2.57 -16.66 -16.79
C ARG A 197 -2.70 -15.35 -17.58
N ARG A 198 -1.96 -14.33 -17.15
CA ARG A 198 -2.02 -12.97 -17.70
C ARG A 198 -0.81 -12.63 -18.57
N ASP A 199 -0.11 -13.63 -19.07
CA ASP A 199 0.94 -13.47 -20.08
C ASP A 199 0.31 -13.63 -21.47
N PRO A 200 -0.13 -12.53 -22.14
CA PRO A 200 -0.78 -12.62 -23.44
C PRO A 200 0.19 -13.09 -24.53
N VAL A 201 1.49 -12.85 -24.38
CA VAL A 201 2.52 -13.15 -25.38
C VAL A 201 2.65 -14.66 -25.61
N ARG A 202 2.37 -15.48 -24.58
CA ARG A 202 2.43 -16.93 -24.68
C ARG A 202 1.16 -17.60 -25.23
N ARG A 203 0.05 -16.84 -25.37
CA ARG A 203 -1.22 -17.35 -25.92
C ARG A 203 -1.48 -16.91 -27.36
N ALA A 204 -0.84 -15.86 -27.84
CA ALA A 204 -0.95 -15.49 -29.25
C ALA A 204 -0.18 -16.50 -30.10
N THR A 205 -0.91 -17.35 -30.83
CA THR A 205 -0.32 -18.01 -32.01
C THR A 205 0.21 -16.93 -32.95
N PRO A 206 1.35 -17.13 -33.63
CA PRO A 206 1.96 -16.13 -34.52
C PRO A 206 0.98 -15.54 -35.56
N ASP A 207 -0.08 -16.28 -35.91
CA ASP A 207 -1.11 -15.87 -36.85
C ASP A 207 -2.17 -14.88 -36.30
N ASP A 208 -2.33 -14.75 -34.98
CA ASP A 208 -3.32 -13.82 -34.37
C ASP A 208 -2.82 -12.37 -34.29
N VAL A 209 -1.55 -12.11 -34.62
CA VAL A 209 -0.91 -10.79 -34.48
C VAL A 209 -1.27 -9.83 -35.63
N VAL A 210 -2.02 -10.29 -36.65
CA VAL A 210 -2.35 -9.49 -37.85
C VAL A 210 -3.67 -8.72 -37.73
N ALA A 211 -4.49 -8.95 -36.69
CA ALA A 211 -5.66 -8.11 -36.43
C ALA A 211 -5.23 -6.71 -35.92
N THR A 212 -5.77 -5.64 -36.52
CA THR A 212 -5.35 -4.25 -36.24
C THR A 212 -5.53 -3.88 -34.75
N PRO A 213 -4.44 -3.71 -33.98
CA PRO A 213 -4.50 -3.54 -32.53
C PRO A 213 -5.20 -2.25 -32.07
N GLU A 214 -5.35 -1.27 -32.95
CA GLU A 214 -6.00 0.01 -32.62
C GLU A 214 -7.51 -0.11 -32.35
N SER A 215 -8.25 -0.99 -33.05
CA SER A 215 -9.71 -1.07 -32.84
C SER A 215 -10.08 -1.64 -31.48
N ASN A 216 -9.23 -2.53 -30.94
CA ASN A 216 -9.45 -3.18 -29.65
C ASN A 216 -9.18 -2.27 -28.45
N PHE A 217 -8.47 -1.15 -28.64
CA PHE A 217 -8.18 -0.21 -27.55
C PHE A 217 -9.14 0.99 -27.54
N ALA A 218 -9.51 1.50 -28.70
CA ALA A 218 -10.32 2.72 -28.79
C ALA A 218 -11.72 2.59 -28.19
N VAL A 219 -12.45 1.53 -28.55
CA VAL A 219 -13.83 1.33 -28.08
C VAL A 219 -13.89 1.16 -26.56
N PRO A 220 -13.09 0.28 -25.93
CA PRO A 220 -13.11 0.15 -24.47
C PRO A 220 -12.68 1.44 -23.76
N MET A 221 -11.72 2.19 -24.30
CA MET A 221 -11.28 3.46 -23.70
C MET A 221 -12.38 4.52 -23.70
N LEU A 222 -13.16 4.61 -24.78
CA LEU A 222 -14.31 5.51 -24.86
C LEU A 222 -15.45 5.07 -23.93
N LEU A 223 -15.66 3.77 -23.74
CA LEU A 223 -16.63 3.24 -22.78
C LEU A 223 -16.22 3.55 -21.34
N ASP A 224 -14.94 3.39 -20.99
CA ASP A 224 -14.44 3.75 -19.66
C ASP A 224 -14.59 5.26 -19.42
N ALA A 225 -14.30 6.09 -20.42
CA ALA A 225 -14.55 7.53 -20.35
C ALA A 225 -16.03 7.82 -20.17
N ALA A 226 -16.94 7.11 -20.85
CA ALA A 226 -18.38 7.29 -20.68
C ALA A 226 -18.85 6.88 -19.27
N ALA A 227 -18.28 5.83 -18.68
CA ALA A 227 -18.65 5.32 -17.36
C ALA A 227 -18.04 6.11 -16.19
N ALA A 228 -16.88 6.75 -16.38
CA ALA A 228 -16.16 7.40 -15.29
C ALA A 228 -16.91 8.59 -14.67
N VAL A 229 -17.12 8.58 -13.36
CA VAL A 229 -17.75 9.72 -12.66
C VAL A 229 -16.74 10.85 -12.47
N THR A 230 -15.50 10.49 -12.16
CA THR A 230 -14.40 11.43 -11.91
C THR A 230 -13.22 11.22 -12.87
N VAL A 231 -12.30 12.19 -12.89
CA VAL A 231 -11.01 12.04 -13.60
C VAL A 231 -10.17 10.92 -12.99
N ASP A 232 -10.29 10.69 -11.67
CA ASP A 232 -9.52 9.70 -10.94
C ASP A 232 -9.96 8.28 -11.30
N ASP A 233 -11.27 8.05 -11.46
CA ASP A 233 -11.81 6.76 -11.94
C ASP A 233 -11.29 6.43 -13.33
N PHE A 234 -11.35 7.41 -14.24
CA PHE A 234 -10.93 7.22 -15.62
C PHE A 234 -9.43 6.97 -15.73
N THR A 235 -8.61 7.76 -15.03
CA THR A 235 -7.14 7.61 -15.08
C THR A 235 -6.67 6.32 -14.42
N THR A 236 -7.39 5.81 -13.41
CA THR A 236 -7.15 4.48 -12.84
C THR A 236 -7.44 3.39 -13.87
N ALA A 237 -8.54 3.49 -14.61
CA ALA A 237 -8.86 2.55 -15.70
C ALA A 237 -7.81 2.60 -16.83
N ILE A 238 -7.35 3.79 -17.22
CA ILE A 238 -6.25 3.97 -18.19
C ILE A 238 -5.01 3.23 -17.74
N ILE A 239 -4.56 3.43 -16.50
CA ILE A 239 -3.35 2.79 -15.98
C ILE A 239 -3.45 1.28 -16.08
N HIS A 240 -4.58 0.68 -15.70
CA HIS A 240 -4.74 -0.77 -15.80
C HIS A 240 -4.74 -1.32 -17.23
N ARG A 241 -5.07 -0.49 -18.23
CA ARG A 241 -4.98 -0.88 -19.65
C ARG A 241 -3.60 -0.67 -20.24
N LEU A 242 -2.86 0.33 -19.76
CA LEU A 242 -1.50 0.63 -20.18
C LEU A 242 -0.45 -0.16 -19.39
N ASP A 243 -0.83 -0.79 -18.28
CA ASP A 243 0.04 -1.59 -17.43
C ASP A 243 0.61 -2.77 -18.22
N ASP A 244 1.89 -2.66 -18.55
CA ASP A 244 2.66 -3.67 -19.25
C ASP A 244 3.75 -4.20 -18.31
N ARG A 245 3.98 -5.51 -18.33
CA ARG A 245 4.94 -6.19 -17.45
C ARG A 245 6.37 -5.68 -17.59
N SER A 246 6.70 -5.06 -18.72
CA SER A 246 8.00 -4.46 -18.95
C SER A 246 8.19 -3.12 -18.21
N LEU A 247 7.12 -2.56 -17.64
CA LEU A 247 7.15 -1.31 -16.89
C LEU A 247 7.30 -1.62 -15.39
N LEU A 248 8.20 -0.90 -14.73
CA LEU A 248 8.30 -0.93 -13.26
C LEU A 248 7.28 0.00 -12.60
N GLY A 249 6.82 1.02 -13.32
CA GLY A 249 5.80 1.94 -12.84
C GLY A 249 5.22 2.80 -13.96
N ILE A 250 4.00 3.27 -13.74
CA ILE A 250 3.26 4.14 -14.67
C ILE A 250 2.48 5.17 -13.87
N SER A 251 2.41 6.40 -14.36
CA SER A 251 1.52 7.43 -13.81
C SER A 251 0.85 8.22 -14.92
N VAL A 252 -0.35 8.70 -14.64
CA VAL A 252 -1.07 9.63 -15.51
C VAL A 252 -1.15 10.96 -14.78
N ALA A 253 -0.61 12.01 -15.39
CA ALA A 253 -0.72 13.38 -14.89
C ALA A 253 -1.70 14.16 -15.75
N VAL A 254 -2.60 14.90 -15.11
CA VAL A 254 -3.62 15.71 -15.74
C VAL A 254 -3.38 17.17 -15.41
N ARG A 255 -3.41 18.03 -16.42
CA ARG A 255 -3.22 19.47 -16.27
C ARG A 255 -4.50 20.09 -15.71
N ASP A 256 -4.38 20.73 -14.57
CA ASP A 256 -5.41 21.62 -14.05
C ASP A 256 -5.26 22.99 -14.74
N ARG A 257 -6.28 23.36 -15.54
CA ARG A 257 -6.28 24.62 -16.29
C ARG A 257 -6.39 25.84 -15.38
N ALA A 258 -7.04 25.72 -14.23
CA ALA A 258 -7.28 26.86 -13.33
C ALA A 258 -6.00 27.20 -12.55
N SER A 259 -5.33 26.20 -12.00
CA SER A 259 -4.13 26.40 -11.18
C SER A 259 -2.82 26.38 -11.99
N GLY A 260 -2.84 25.89 -13.23
CA GLY A 260 -1.61 25.67 -14.01
C GLY A 260 -0.71 24.58 -13.42
N THR A 261 -1.26 23.69 -12.60
CA THR A 261 -0.53 22.56 -12.00
C THR A 261 -0.78 21.26 -12.74
N LEU A 262 0.09 20.27 -12.52
CA LEU A 262 -0.16 18.87 -12.87
C LEU A 262 -0.64 18.13 -11.62
N ARG A 263 -1.80 17.50 -11.71
CA ARG A 263 -2.30 16.55 -10.71
C ARG A 263 -2.01 15.13 -11.19
N PHE A 264 -1.62 14.24 -10.29
CA PHE A 264 -1.37 12.83 -10.58
C PHE A 264 -2.52 11.96 -10.01
N PRO A 265 -3.69 11.91 -10.67
CA PRO A 265 -4.85 11.19 -10.15
C PRO A 265 -4.64 9.67 -10.02
N ALA A 266 -3.76 9.10 -10.84
CA ALA A 266 -3.44 7.68 -10.80
C ALA A 266 -1.94 7.44 -11.02
N ALA A 267 -1.39 6.51 -10.24
CA ALA A 267 -0.02 6.00 -10.40
C ALA A 267 0.08 4.57 -9.85
N LEU A 268 0.99 3.77 -10.41
CA LEU A 268 1.21 2.35 -10.09
C LEU A 268 2.70 2.02 -10.06
N GLY A 269 3.07 1.01 -9.29
CA GLY A 269 4.42 0.46 -9.22
C GLY A 269 5.42 1.47 -8.66
N ALA A 270 6.58 1.59 -9.30
CA ALA A 270 7.67 2.50 -8.96
C ALA A 270 7.25 3.99 -8.93
N LEU A 271 6.10 4.36 -9.50
CA LEU A 271 5.56 5.73 -9.49
C LEU A 271 4.39 5.91 -8.51
N ALA A 272 4.00 4.89 -7.73
CA ALA A 272 2.80 4.93 -6.88
C ALA A 272 2.77 6.11 -5.89
N ALA A 273 3.93 6.55 -5.40
CA ALA A 273 4.06 7.70 -4.50
C ALA A 273 3.62 9.04 -5.13
N LEU A 274 3.48 9.11 -6.45
CA LEU A 274 2.93 10.28 -7.13
C LEU A 274 1.40 10.37 -7.02
N ARG A 275 0.69 9.30 -6.65
CA ARG A 275 -0.78 9.31 -6.62
C ARG A 275 -1.30 10.39 -5.65
N GLY A 276 -2.17 11.27 -6.16
CA GLY A 276 -2.74 12.40 -5.42
C GLY A 276 -1.84 13.64 -5.35
N VAL A 277 -0.59 13.55 -5.78
CA VAL A 277 0.36 14.67 -5.76
C VAL A 277 -0.05 15.74 -6.77
N ARG A 278 0.20 17.01 -6.41
CA ARG A 278 0.14 18.15 -7.32
C ARG A 278 1.52 18.78 -7.44
N THR A 279 1.95 19.06 -8.66
CA THR A 279 3.22 19.74 -8.93
C THR A 279 3.00 20.94 -9.84
N PRO A 280 3.82 21.99 -9.73
CA PRO A 280 3.89 23.03 -10.75
C PRO A 280 4.09 22.42 -12.15
N LEU A 281 3.42 22.98 -13.17
CA LEU A 281 3.66 22.60 -14.55
C LEU A 281 4.98 23.23 -15.01
N ASP A 282 5.97 22.41 -15.35
CA ASP A 282 7.13 22.85 -16.11
C ASP A 282 6.67 23.11 -17.56
N THR A 283 6.42 24.38 -17.88
CA THR A 283 5.88 24.81 -19.18
C THR A 283 6.82 24.48 -20.33
N VAL A 284 8.13 24.69 -20.15
CA VAL A 284 9.14 24.41 -21.18
C VAL A 284 9.15 22.93 -21.54
N ARG A 285 9.12 22.07 -20.52
CA ARG A 285 9.06 20.62 -20.71
C ARG A 285 7.73 20.17 -21.30
N ALA A 286 6.61 20.71 -20.83
CA ALA A 286 5.29 20.39 -21.36
C ALA A 286 5.18 20.75 -22.85
N GLU A 287 5.69 21.92 -23.25
CA GLU A 287 5.77 22.34 -24.65
C GLU A 287 6.73 21.48 -25.47
N HIS A 288 7.85 21.05 -24.89
CA HIS A 288 8.76 20.12 -25.55
C HIS A 288 8.06 18.78 -25.83
N LEU A 289 7.42 18.17 -24.81
CA LEU A 289 6.67 16.93 -24.97
C LEU A 289 5.53 17.06 -25.99
N ALA A 290 4.79 18.18 -25.93
CA ALA A 290 3.69 18.45 -26.85
C ALA A 290 4.17 18.57 -28.31
N ARG A 291 5.32 19.22 -28.55
CA ARG A 291 5.92 19.35 -29.89
C ARG A 291 6.42 18.02 -30.44
N GLN A 292 6.99 17.15 -29.60
CA GLN A 292 7.54 15.87 -30.06
C GLN A 292 6.45 14.89 -30.49
N ARG A 293 5.25 14.94 -29.88
CA ARG A 293 4.15 13.97 -30.11
C ARG A 293 4.59 12.50 -30.08
N ARG A 294 5.66 12.24 -29.33
CA ARG A 294 6.33 10.96 -29.15
C ARG A 294 6.82 10.88 -27.73
N ALA A 295 7.05 9.67 -27.26
CA ALA A 295 7.59 9.48 -25.94
C ALA A 295 9.04 9.98 -25.90
N VAL A 296 9.32 10.86 -24.96
CA VAL A 296 10.67 11.37 -24.71
C VAL A 296 11.28 10.49 -23.64
N GLN A 297 12.31 9.73 -24.03
CA GLN A 297 13.09 8.93 -23.10
C GLN A 297 13.87 9.83 -22.15
N MET A 298 14.05 9.32 -20.93
CA MET A 298 14.68 10.04 -19.84
C MET A 298 15.66 9.08 -19.17
N PRO A 299 16.92 9.49 -18.97
CA PRO A 299 17.89 8.68 -18.25
C PRO A 299 17.51 8.52 -16.76
N ASP A 300 16.72 9.45 -16.23
CA ASP A 300 16.29 9.47 -14.84
C ASP A 300 14.86 10.03 -14.72
N ALA A 301 13.95 9.17 -14.28
CA ALA A 301 12.53 9.44 -14.09
C ALA A 301 12.25 10.51 -13.04
N ARG A 302 13.21 10.84 -12.16
CA ARG A 302 13.07 11.97 -11.23
C ARG A 302 12.81 13.29 -11.94
N HIS A 303 13.23 13.41 -13.20
CA HIS A 303 12.93 14.60 -13.99
C HIS A 303 11.45 14.71 -14.36
N VAL A 304 10.64 13.66 -14.18
CA VAL A 304 9.18 13.72 -14.41
C VAL A 304 8.58 14.81 -13.54
N VAL A 305 9.06 14.96 -12.31
CA VAL A 305 8.58 15.96 -11.36
C VAL A 305 9.60 17.10 -11.15
N PRO A 306 9.16 18.28 -10.68
CA PRO A 306 10.07 19.35 -10.32
C PRO A 306 11.00 18.95 -9.15
N GLU A 307 12.07 19.71 -8.95
CA GLU A 307 13.16 19.36 -8.02
C GLU A 307 12.68 19.01 -6.60
N GLY A 308 11.73 19.76 -6.05
CA GLY A 308 11.18 19.54 -4.70
C GLY A 308 10.45 18.21 -4.49
N TRP A 309 10.10 17.49 -5.57
CA TRP A 309 9.35 16.23 -5.53
C TRP A 309 10.17 15.03 -5.97
N ARG A 310 11.45 15.23 -6.35
CA ARG A 310 12.32 14.17 -6.87
C ARG A 310 12.51 13.00 -5.90
N SER A 311 12.34 13.20 -4.60
CA SER A 311 12.41 12.13 -3.60
C SER A 311 11.26 11.13 -3.68
N LEU A 312 10.15 11.49 -4.33
CA LEU A 312 8.99 10.61 -4.53
C LEU A 312 9.12 9.69 -5.74
N VAL A 313 10.15 9.91 -6.57
CA VAL A 313 10.35 9.17 -7.82
C VAL A 313 11.70 8.47 -7.75
N PRO A 314 11.79 7.18 -8.06
CA PRO A 314 13.07 6.48 -8.04
C PRO A 314 13.96 6.95 -9.20
N ALA A 315 15.27 6.88 -8.98
CA ALA A 315 16.29 7.24 -9.97
C ALA A 315 16.47 6.13 -11.03
N LEU A 316 15.41 5.89 -11.81
CA LEU A 316 15.33 4.83 -12.82
C LEU A 316 15.10 5.45 -14.20
N PRO A 317 15.54 4.82 -15.31
CA PRO A 317 15.21 5.31 -16.63
C PRO A 317 13.71 5.25 -16.88
N GLY A 318 13.20 6.18 -17.68
CA GLY A 318 11.78 6.27 -17.96
C GLY A 318 11.48 6.95 -19.28
N ALA A 319 10.20 7.12 -19.58
CA ALA A 319 9.76 7.95 -20.69
C ALA A 319 8.49 8.72 -20.31
N SER A 320 8.28 9.83 -21.00
CA SER A 320 7.11 10.68 -20.80
C SER A 320 6.51 11.01 -22.15
N ILE A 321 5.18 10.96 -22.25
CA ILE A 321 4.45 11.30 -23.47
C ILE A 321 3.32 12.28 -23.15
N ALA A 322 3.22 13.37 -23.91
CA ALA A 322 2.12 14.32 -23.76
C ALA A 322 0.78 13.71 -24.23
N LEU A 323 -0.26 13.94 -23.44
CA LEU A 323 -1.64 13.70 -23.85
C LEU A 323 -2.19 15.00 -24.47
N ILE A 324 -2.38 14.99 -25.78
CA ILE A 324 -2.78 16.16 -26.56
C ILE A 324 -4.18 15.93 -27.12
N ASP A 325 -5.11 16.81 -26.76
CA ASP A 325 -6.46 16.84 -27.32
C ASP A 325 -6.70 18.21 -27.96
N ASN A 326 -7.10 18.23 -29.23
CA ASN A 326 -7.31 19.45 -30.03
C ASN A 326 -6.14 20.45 -29.94
N GLU A 327 -4.90 19.98 -30.16
CA GLU A 327 -3.65 20.77 -30.07
C GLU A 327 -3.30 21.30 -28.67
N VAL A 328 -4.08 20.94 -27.64
CA VAL A 328 -3.83 21.35 -26.25
C VAL A 328 -3.30 20.17 -25.44
N ALA A 329 -2.14 20.37 -24.79
CA ALA A 329 -1.65 19.42 -23.80
C ALA A 329 -2.56 19.43 -22.57
N ILE A 330 -3.33 18.36 -22.39
CA ILE A 330 -4.26 18.17 -21.27
C ILE A 330 -3.67 17.31 -20.15
N GLY A 331 -2.53 16.68 -20.39
CA GLY A 331 -1.85 15.82 -19.44
C GLY A 331 -0.64 15.13 -20.04
N ARG A 332 -0.16 14.08 -19.38
CA ARG A 332 0.89 13.19 -19.88
C ARG A 332 0.82 11.82 -19.20
N VAL A 333 1.45 10.84 -19.83
CA VAL A 333 1.71 9.52 -19.24
C VAL A 333 3.21 9.41 -19.01
N ASP A 334 3.59 9.01 -17.80
CA ASP A 334 4.97 8.79 -17.41
C ASP A 334 5.15 7.31 -17.09
N VAL A 335 6.24 6.71 -17.57
CA VAL A 335 6.56 5.30 -17.34
C VAL A 335 8.01 5.13 -16.92
N VAL A 336 8.27 4.12 -16.11
CA VAL A 336 9.60 3.76 -15.61
C VAL A 336 9.95 2.34 -16.07
N PHE A 337 11.19 2.14 -16.50
CA PHE A 337 11.70 0.85 -16.95
C PHE A 337 12.72 0.30 -15.96
N ASP A 338 13.01 -0.98 -16.13
CA ASP A 338 14.16 -1.62 -15.50
C ASP A 338 15.47 -1.10 -16.13
N PRO A 339 16.41 -0.50 -15.37
CA PRO A 339 17.68 -0.01 -15.90
C PRO A 339 18.56 -1.09 -16.51
N ASP A 340 18.36 -2.35 -16.13
CA ASP A 340 19.18 -3.46 -16.62
C ASP A 340 18.62 -4.05 -17.92
N ARG A 341 17.47 -3.56 -18.39
CA ARG A 341 16.85 -4.00 -19.64
C ARG A 341 16.91 -2.92 -20.71
N PRO A 342 17.07 -3.31 -21.99
CA PRO A 342 16.87 -2.37 -23.08
C PRO A 342 15.45 -1.80 -23.00
N VAL A 343 15.30 -0.51 -23.25
CA VAL A 343 13.99 0.16 -23.24
C VAL A 343 13.02 -0.66 -24.10
N PRO A 344 11.84 -1.04 -23.58
CA PRO A 344 10.90 -1.90 -24.29
C PRO A 344 10.25 -1.11 -25.44
N HIS A 345 10.92 -1.09 -26.60
CA HIS A 345 10.50 -0.33 -27.78
C HIS A 345 9.07 -0.65 -28.23
N GLU A 346 8.60 -1.88 -28.00
CA GLU A 346 7.24 -2.29 -28.29
C GLU A 346 6.21 -1.74 -27.30
N ALA A 347 6.49 -1.77 -25.99
CA ALA A 347 5.64 -1.10 -24.99
C ALA A 347 5.59 0.41 -25.28
N MET A 348 6.73 1.02 -25.63
CA MET A 348 6.79 2.43 -25.98
C MET A 348 5.94 2.78 -27.19
N ARG A 349 6.07 2.01 -28.28
CA ARG A 349 5.26 2.19 -29.49
C ARG A 349 3.77 2.02 -29.21
N ARG A 350 3.38 1.06 -28.35
CA ARG A 350 1.98 0.88 -27.94
C ARG A 350 1.46 2.09 -27.18
N ILE A 351 2.20 2.59 -26.20
CA ILE A 351 1.83 3.81 -25.44
C ILE A 351 1.71 5.01 -26.39
N GLU A 352 2.65 5.18 -27.33
CA GLU A 352 2.61 6.23 -28.36
C GLU A 352 1.36 6.14 -29.24
N GLN A 353 1.05 4.95 -29.76
CA GLN A 353 -0.14 4.71 -30.57
C GLN A 353 -1.44 4.97 -29.77
N GLN A 354 -1.45 4.61 -28.49
CA GLN A 354 -2.62 4.72 -27.62
C GLN A 354 -2.81 6.13 -27.05
N ALA A 355 -1.76 6.95 -26.96
CA ALA A 355 -1.79 8.27 -26.33
C ALA A 355 -2.83 9.21 -26.95
N GLY A 356 -3.01 9.19 -28.27
CA GLY A 356 -4.03 10.01 -28.94
C GLY A 356 -5.46 9.63 -28.54
N THR A 357 -5.72 8.33 -28.38
CA THR A 357 -7.02 7.82 -27.92
C THR A 357 -7.25 8.12 -26.44
N VAL A 358 -6.23 7.92 -25.60
CA VAL A 358 -6.26 8.29 -24.17
C VAL A 358 -6.54 9.78 -24.02
N ALA A 359 -5.88 10.63 -24.81
CA ALA A 359 -6.06 12.08 -24.75
C ALA A 359 -7.50 12.50 -25.12
N ARG A 360 -8.06 11.97 -26.21
CA ARG A 360 -9.47 12.27 -26.58
C ARG A 360 -10.45 11.84 -25.51
N ALA A 361 -10.29 10.63 -24.98
CA ALA A 361 -11.14 10.09 -23.93
C ALA A 361 -11.03 10.90 -22.63
N LEU A 362 -9.81 11.31 -22.25
CA LEU A 362 -9.57 12.21 -21.12
C LEU A 362 -10.20 13.60 -21.35
N GLY A 363 -10.09 14.13 -22.56
CA GLY A 363 -10.70 15.41 -22.95
C GLY A 363 -12.24 15.39 -22.82
N MET A 364 -12.88 14.27 -23.18
CA MET A 364 -14.31 14.05 -22.96
C MET A 364 -14.68 14.06 -21.48
N VAL A 365 -13.92 13.34 -20.63
CA VAL A 365 -14.16 13.30 -19.18
C VAL A 365 -13.97 14.69 -18.57
N LEU A 366 -12.88 15.38 -18.91
CA LEU A 366 -12.61 16.74 -18.42
C LEU A 366 -13.70 17.73 -18.83
N THR A 367 -14.17 17.65 -20.08
CA THR A 367 -15.25 18.51 -20.57
C THR A 367 -16.56 18.21 -19.87
N ARG A 368 -16.87 16.93 -19.62
CA ARG A 368 -18.07 16.55 -18.88
C ARG A 368 -18.00 17.03 -17.43
N VAL A 369 -16.92 16.73 -16.72
CA VAL A 369 -16.71 17.16 -15.33
C VAL A 369 -16.76 18.68 -15.20
N ALA A 370 -16.24 19.43 -16.18
CA ALA A 370 -16.34 20.89 -16.19
C ALA A 370 -17.74 21.43 -16.52
N ARG A 371 -18.56 20.67 -17.27
CA ARG A 371 -19.93 21.06 -17.65
C ARG A 371 -20.98 20.68 -16.61
N THR A 372 -20.71 19.65 -15.82
CA THR A 372 -21.50 19.28 -14.66
C THR A 372 -21.29 20.38 -13.62
N PRO A 373 -22.22 21.35 -13.46
CA PRO A 373 -22.08 22.36 -12.43
C PRO A 373 -22.07 21.63 -11.09
N ILE A 374 -21.29 22.14 -10.13
CA ILE A 374 -21.16 21.60 -8.78
C ILE A 374 -22.55 21.36 -8.14
N ASP A 375 -23.58 22.09 -8.56
CA ASP A 375 -24.99 21.92 -8.15
C ASP A 375 -25.62 20.57 -8.54
N SER A 376 -25.25 19.97 -9.67
CA SER A 376 -25.71 18.61 -10.03
C SER A 376 -24.89 17.51 -9.34
N GLY A 377 -23.69 17.85 -8.87
CA GLY A 377 -22.94 17.03 -7.92
C GLY A 377 -23.65 17.00 -6.57
N ILE A 378 -24.19 18.14 -6.12
CA ILE A 378 -25.03 18.24 -4.93
C ILE A 378 -26.37 17.51 -5.13
N GLU A 379 -27.04 17.64 -6.27
CA GLU A 379 -28.27 16.87 -6.55
C GLU A 379 -28.01 15.36 -6.71
N SER A 380 -26.92 14.96 -7.36
CA SER A 380 -26.55 13.54 -7.52
C SER A 380 -26.04 12.96 -6.20
N LEU A 381 -25.29 13.71 -5.40
CA LEU A 381 -24.90 13.33 -4.05
C LEU A 381 -26.11 13.29 -3.13
N HIS A 382 -27.06 14.25 -3.21
CA HIS A 382 -28.32 14.17 -2.47
C HIS A 382 -29.15 12.98 -2.92
N ALA A 383 -29.23 12.66 -4.21
CA ALA A 383 -29.94 11.48 -4.71
C ALA A 383 -29.28 10.19 -4.24
N VAL A 384 -27.95 10.08 -4.35
CA VAL A 384 -27.15 8.95 -3.86
C VAL A 384 -27.28 8.84 -2.35
N ARG A 385 -27.22 9.93 -1.61
CA ARG A 385 -27.34 10.01 -0.15
C ARG A 385 -28.74 9.69 0.35
N THR A 386 -29.78 10.18 -0.32
CA THR A 386 -31.18 9.84 -0.03
C THR A 386 -31.38 8.35 -0.27
N THR A 387 -30.83 7.83 -1.37
CA THR A 387 -30.86 6.40 -1.68
C THR A 387 -30.08 5.59 -0.65
N LEU A 388 -28.87 6.01 -0.27
CA LEU A 388 -28.04 5.34 0.73
C LEU A 388 -28.70 5.40 2.12
N SER A 389 -29.26 6.54 2.53
CA SER A 389 -29.96 6.69 3.81
C SER A 389 -31.18 5.78 3.89
N SER A 390 -31.96 5.71 2.81
CA SER A 390 -33.08 4.78 2.65
C SER A 390 -32.62 3.32 2.72
N ARG A 391 -31.57 2.94 1.97
CA ARG A 391 -31.02 1.57 1.99
C ARG A 391 -30.38 1.20 3.33
N LEU A 392 -29.73 2.15 4.00
CA LEU A 392 -29.14 1.94 5.33
C LEU A 392 -30.22 1.74 6.37
N HIS A 393 -31.34 2.48 6.28
CA HIS A 393 -32.50 2.24 7.13
C HIS A 393 -33.05 0.81 6.93
N ASP A 394 -33.21 0.40 5.67
CA ASP A 394 -33.67 -0.95 5.32
C ASP A 394 -32.70 -2.06 5.73
N LEU A 395 -31.38 -1.80 5.78
CA LEU A 395 -30.36 -2.74 6.24
C LEU A 395 -30.22 -2.79 7.77
N THR A 396 -30.42 -1.65 8.45
CA THR A 396 -30.33 -1.59 9.92
C THR A 396 -31.39 -2.48 10.57
N SER A 397 -32.59 -2.51 9.99
CA SER A 397 -33.72 -3.31 10.49
C SER A 397 -33.44 -4.82 10.58
N PRO A 398 -33.03 -5.51 9.50
CA PRO A 398 -32.70 -6.94 9.56
C PRO A 398 -31.44 -7.22 10.40
N ILE A 399 -30.45 -6.32 10.43
CA ILE A 399 -29.26 -6.49 11.30
C ILE A 399 -29.65 -6.46 12.78
N ALA A 400 -30.53 -5.53 13.18
CA ALA A 400 -31.07 -5.46 14.53
C ALA A 400 -31.88 -6.73 14.87
N GLY A 401 -32.70 -7.22 13.93
CA GLY A 401 -33.44 -8.47 14.09
C GLY A 401 -32.54 -9.70 14.26
N ILE A 402 -31.49 -9.83 13.45
CA ILE A 402 -30.50 -10.91 13.56
C ILE A 402 -29.75 -10.83 14.89
N SER A 403 -29.38 -9.62 15.34
CA SER A 403 -28.70 -9.42 16.62
C SER A 403 -29.60 -9.85 17.78
N ALA A 404 -30.86 -9.37 17.82
CA ALA A 404 -31.82 -9.73 18.86
C ALA A 404 -32.13 -11.24 18.90
N LEU A 405 -32.31 -11.88 17.73
CA LEU A 405 -32.52 -13.32 17.67
C LEU A 405 -31.28 -14.10 18.12
N SER A 406 -30.08 -13.62 17.80
CA SER A 406 -28.83 -14.25 18.25
C SER A 406 -28.57 -14.06 19.75
N GLU A 407 -29.07 -12.99 20.36
CA GLU A 407 -29.04 -12.80 21.81
C GLU A 407 -30.03 -13.74 22.50
N LEU A 408 -31.26 -13.84 22.00
CA LEU A 408 -32.27 -14.80 22.51
C LEU A 408 -31.78 -16.25 22.39
N LEU A 409 -31.14 -16.62 21.27
CA LEU A 409 -30.54 -17.94 21.12
C LEU A 409 -29.38 -18.18 22.08
N ALA A 410 -28.62 -17.15 22.44
CA ALA A 410 -27.53 -17.29 23.41
C ALA A 410 -28.02 -17.51 24.86
N GLU A 411 -29.29 -17.20 25.15
CA GLU A 411 -29.92 -17.41 26.46
C GLU A 411 -30.51 -18.82 26.63
N GLU A 412 -30.69 -19.57 25.53
CA GLU A 412 -31.21 -20.94 25.53
C GLU A 412 -30.11 -21.96 25.88
N GLU A 413 -30.49 -23.12 26.45
CA GLU A 413 -29.56 -24.24 26.67
C GLU A 413 -29.21 -24.93 25.34
N LEU A 414 -28.22 -24.38 24.64
CA LEU A 414 -27.74 -24.87 23.35
C LEU A 414 -26.48 -25.72 23.49
N SER A 415 -26.25 -26.59 22.49
CA SER A 415 -25.01 -27.35 22.41
C SER A 415 -23.80 -26.43 22.17
N PRO A 416 -22.57 -26.82 22.56
CA PRO A 416 -21.37 -26.01 22.41
C PRO A 416 -21.09 -25.59 20.96
N GLU A 417 -21.36 -26.47 19.99
CA GLU A 417 -21.19 -26.18 18.56
C GLU A 417 -22.17 -25.11 18.08
N ILE A 418 -23.42 -25.13 18.55
CA ILE A 418 -24.41 -24.11 18.19
C ILE A 418 -24.06 -22.78 18.86
N LEU A 419 -23.58 -22.79 20.11
CA LEU A 419 -23.09 -21.57 20.78
C LEU A 419 -21.93 -20.91 20.03
N GLU A 420 -21.01 -21.68 19.45
CA GLU A 420 -19.93 -21.13 18.62
C GLU A 420 -20.47 -20.44 17.36
N LEU A 421 -21.47 -21.05 16.70
CA LEU A 421 -22.15 -20.48 15.55
C LEU A 421 -22.95 -19.21 15.91
N VAL A 422 -23.67 -19.22 17.03
CA VAL A 422 -24.36 -18.04 17.56
C VAL A 422 -23.37 -16.90 17.83
N GLY A 423 -22.21 -17.21 18.43
CA GLY A 423 -21.14 -16.23 18.63
C GLY A 423 -20.55 -15.68 17.33
N LEU A 424 -20.51 -16.49 16.26
CA LEU A 424 -20.11 -16.02 14.93
C LEU A 424 -21.16 -15.07 14.32
N ILE A 425 -22.45 -15.39 14.47
CA ILE A 425 -23.56 -14.54 14.02
C ILE A 425 -23.51 -13.19 14.74
N GLN A 426 -23.35 -13.18 16.06
CA GLN A 426 -23.23 -11.94 16.85
C GLN A 426 -22.05 -11.08 16.40
N ARG A 427 -20.86 -11.66 16.19
CA ARG A 427 -19.69 -10.92 15.69
C ARG A 427 -19.92 -10.37 14.28
N SER A 428 -20.57 -11.12 13.42
CA SER A 428 -20.91 -10.69 12.05
C SER A 428 -21.92 -9.54 12.06
N ALA A 429 -22.99 -9.65 12.86
CA ALA A 429 -24.02 -8.64 13.01
C ALA A 429 -23.46 -7.34 13.62
N ARG A 430 -22.53 -7.43 14.59
CA ARG A 430 -21.84 -6.27 15.15
C ARG A 430 -20.98 -5.56 14.11
N LYS A 431 -20.18 -6.30 13.34
CA LYS A 431 -19.41 -5.73 12.21
C LYS A 431 -20.31 -5.05 11.17
N ALA A 432 -21.46 -5.65 10.85
CA ALA A 432 -22.43 -5.06 9.94
C ALA A 432 -23.04 -3.76 10.52
N THR A 433 -23.29 -3.73 11.83
CA THR A 433 -23.77 -2.53 12.54
C THR A 433 -22.74 -1.41 12.49
N ASP A 434 -21.46 -1.71 12.75
CA ASP A 434 -20.38 -0.72 12.69
C ASP A 434 -20.19 -0.16 11.28
N ALA A 435 -20.28 -1.03 10.25
CA ALA A 435 -20.23 -0.61 8.85
C ALA A 435 -21.44 0.27 8.47
N ALA A 436 -22.65 -0.11 8.90
CA ALA A 436 -23.85 0.68 8.66
C ALA A 436 -23.80 2.05 9.36
N ARG A 437 -23.23 2.12 10.57
CA ARG A 437 -22.98 3.37 11.29
C ARG A 437 -21.99 4.27 10.54
N THR A 438 -20.87 3.72 10.10
CA THR A 438 -19.86 4.45 9.30
C THR A 438 -20.46 5.00 8.00
N LEU A 439 -21.27 4.21 7.31
CA LEU A 439 -21.97 4.65 6.10
C LEU A 439 -23.04 5.71 6.41
N ARG A 440 -23.70 5.64 7.57
CA ARG A 440 -24.66 6.66 8.01
C ARG A 440 -23.95 7.98 8.32
N GLU A 441 -22.80 7.94 8.99
CA GLU A 441 -21.95 9.11 9.27
C GLU A 441 -21.47 9.79 7.96
N LEU A 442 -21.20 9.02 6.90
CA LEU A 442 -20.89 9.55 5.56
C LEU A 442 -22.10 10.19 4.85
N THR A 443 -23.33 9.85 5.28
CA THR A 443 -24.58 10.36 4.69
C THR A 443 -25.23 11.47 5.50
N ASP A 444 -24.82 11.73 6.74
CA ASP A 444 -25.32 12.88 7.50
C ASP A 444 -24.53 14.15 7.11
N ASP A 445 -25.24 15.25 6.89
CA ASP A 445 -24.71 16.44 6.23
C ASP A 445 -23.64 17.18 7.05
N SER A 446 -22.60 17.58 6.32
CA SER A 446 -21.64 18.64 6.71
C SER A 446 -22.12 20.05 6.30
N ASP A 447 -23.34 20.19 5.77
CA ASP A 447 -23.99 21.49 5.46
C ASP A 447 -24.68 22.14 6.68
N THR A 448 -24.50 21.57 7.87
CA THR A 448 -24.82 22.31 9.09
C THR A 448 -23.80 23.44 9.20
N ALA A 449 -24.26 24.69 9.29
CA ALA A 449 -23.41 25.84 9.61
C ALA A 449 -22.40 25.40 10.70
N PRO A 450 -21.09 25.63 10.50
CA PRO A 450 -20.07 24.97 11.29
C PRO A 450 -20.34 25.19 12.77
N ASP A 451 -20.73 24.10 13.44
CA ASP A 451 -21.06 24.16 14.86
C ASP A 451 -19.77 24.52 15.61
N PRO A 452 -19.80 25.50 16.53
CA PRO A 452 -18.63 25.89 17.28
C PRO A 452 -18.04 24.68 18.03
N VAL A 453 -16.85 24.25 17.63
CA VAL A 453 -16.20 23.06 18.18
C VAL A 453 -15.35 23.43 19.38
N ALA A 454 -15.67 22.85 20.55
CA ALA A 454 -14.79 22.88 21.71
C ALA A 454 -13.57 21.96 21.47
N VAL A 455 -12.48 22.54 20.94
CA VAL A 455 -11.27 21.80 20.53
C VAL A 455 -10.70 20.95 21.66
N ASP A 456 -10.74 21.44 22.91
CA ASP A 456 -10.28 20.72 24.09
C ASP A 456 -11.01 19.38 24.29
N ALA A 457 -12.35 19.43 24.30
CA ALA A 457 -13.19 18.24 24.45
C ALA A 457 -12.95 17.24 23.32
N LEU A 458 -12.85 17.74 22.07
CA LEU A 458 -12.60 16.89 20.91
C LEU A 458 -11.24 16.17 20.99
N ILE A 459 -10.17 16.88 21.37
CA ILE A 459 -8.84 16.30 21.55
C ILE A 459 -8.89 15.19 22.60
N HIS A 460 -9.51 15.46 23.75
CA HIS A 460 -9.61 14.49 24.83
C HIS A 460 -10.45 13.26 24.46
N ASP A 461 -11.53 13.42 23.71
CA ASP A 461 -12.35 12.31 23.23
C ASP A 461 -11.57 11.40 22.28
N ILE A 462 -10.90 11.97 21.28
CA ILE A 462 -10.11 11.19 20.31
C ILE A 462 -8.93 10.48 20.99
N LEU A 463 -8.27 11.13 21.97
CA LEU A 463 -7.21 10.49 22.74
C LEU A 463 -7.73 9.36 23.62
N ARG A 464 -8.94 9.49 24.19
CA ARG A 464 -9.59 8.42 24.94
C ARG A 464 -9.87 7.20 24.05
N GLU A 465 -10.37 7.42 22.84
CA GLU A 465 -10.60 6.37 21.83
C GLU A 465 -9.30 5.63 21.46
N ARG A 466 -8.15 6.31 21.46
CA ARG A 466 -6.85 5.74 21.06
C ARG A 466 -5.97 5.25 22.22
N ALA A 467 -6.40 5.41 23.47
CA ALA A 467 -5.57 5.16 24.65
C ALA A 467 -5.04 3.72 24.73
N GLU A 468 -5.82 2.72 24.28
CA GLU A 468 -5.38 1.32 24.28
C GLU A 468 -4.26 1.05 23.27
N SER A 469 -4.39 1.55 22.04
CA SER A 469 -3.35 1.46 20.99
C SER A 469 -2.06 2.15 21.45
N GLN A 470 -2.19 3.36 22.00
CA GLN A 470 -1.04 4.14 22.46
C GLN A 470 -0.31 3.45 23.62
N ARG A 471 -1.05 2.83 24.55
CA ARG A 471 -0.47 2.03 25.63
C ARG A 471 0.23 0.78 25.10
N ALA A 472 -0.37 0.06 24.14
CA ALA A 472 0.25 -1.10 23.51
C ALA A 472 1.56 -0.76 22.80
N LEU A 473 1.66 0.45 22.24
CA LEU A 473 2.85 0.96 21.57
C LEU A 473 3.84 1.66 22.51
N ALA A 474 3.57 1.75 23.81
CA ALA A 474 4.36 2.50 24.79
C ALA A 474 4.58 3.97 24.37
N ILE A 475 3.58 4.59 23.74
CA ILE A 475 3.60 5.99 23.33
C ILE A 475 3.11 6.86 24.49
N THR A 476 3.89 7.87 24.85
CA THR A 476 3.47 8.92 25.81
C THR A 476 2.91 10.10 25.05
N VAL A 477 1.66 10.47 25.32
CA VAL A 477 1.00 11.63 24.71
C VAL A 477 0.89 12.74 25.75
N ASN A 478 1.47 13.90 25.48
CA ASN A 478 1.27 15.10 26.29
C ASN A 478 0.31 16.05 25.58
N VAL A 479 -0.63 16.61 26.34
CA VAL A 479 -1.66 17.51 25.81
C VAL A 479 -1.54 18.86 26.51
N SER A 480 -1.54 19.93 25.72
CA SER A 480 -1.59 21.30 26.22
C SER A 480 -2.57 22.12 25.38
N VAL A 481 -3.72 22.41 25.96
CA VAL A 481 -4.74 23.27 25.33
C VAL A 481 -4.76 24.61 26.08
N ASP A 482 -4.71 25.70 25.34
CA ASP A 482 -4.85 27.05 25.88
C ASP A 482 -6.27 27.23 26.44
N PRO A 483 -6.45 27.51 27.74
CA PRO A 483 -7.78 27.70 28.33
C PRO A 483 -8.52 28.92 27.76
N GLY A 484 -7.81 29.83 27.07
CA GLY A 484 -8.40 30.97 26.35
C GLY A 484 -8.83 30.67 24.92
N LEU A 485 -8.66 29.44 24.41
CA LEU A 485 -9.02 29.07 23.05
C LEU A 485 -10.56 29.04 22.90
N PRO A 486 -11.16 29.93 22.09
CA PRO A 486 -12.60 29.91 21.88
C PRO A 486 -13.02 28.69 21.03
N PRO A 487 -14.30 28.29 21.08
CA PRO A 487 -14.83 27.30 20.17
C PRO A 487 -14.58 27.70 18.71
N VAL A 488 -14.12 26.75 17.91
CA VAL A 488 -13.69 27.01 16.54
C VAL A 488 -14.86 26.79 15.58
N PRO A 489 -15.19 27.74 14.70
CA PRO A 489 -16.27 27.58 13.72
C PRO A 489 -15.82 26.66 12.58
N TRP A 490 -15.77 25.36 12.87
CA TRP A 490 -15.32 24.31 11.97
C TRP A 490 -16.27 23.12 11.98
N ALA A 491 -16.28 22.30 10.93
CA ALA A 491 -17.02 21.05 10.98
C ALA A 491 -16.34 20.05 11.95
N THR A 492 -17.04 19.64 13.01
CA THR A 492 -16.52 18.68 14.01
C THR A 492 -15.93 17.42 13.36
N ALA A 493 -16.60 16.89 12.34
CA ALA A 493 -16.14 15.72 11.60
C ALA A 493 -14.80 15.95 10.89
N ALA A 494 -14.64 17.08 10.19
CA ALA A 494 -13.40 17.41 9.49
C ALA A 494 -12.24 17.64 10.47
N LEU A 495 -12.48 18.29 11.61
CA LEU A 495 -11.45 18.49 12.63
C LEU A 495 -11.05 17.17 13.30
N ARG A 496 -12.04 16.30 13.56
CA ARG A 496 -11.82 14.94 14.08
C ARG A 496 -11.00 14.10 13.11
N GLU A 497 -11.34 14.12 11.82
CA GLU A 497 -10.64 13.39 10.76
C GLU A 497 -9.18 13.85 10.65
N TRP A 498 -8.96 15.17 10.56
CA TRP A 498 -7.60 15.71 10.49
C TRP A 498 -6.77 15.32 11.71
N PHE A 499 -7.32 15.49 12.92
CA PHE A 499 -6.61 15.19 14.16
C PHE A 499 -6.34 13.69 14.31
N GLY A 500 -7.32 12.84 13.96
CA GLY A 500 -7.16 11.39 13.94
C GLY A 500 -6.06 10.95 12.97
N SER A 501 -6.04 11.51 11.76
CA SER A 501 -5.01 11.25 10.75
C SER A 501 -3.63 11.70 11.22
N ALA A 502 -3.53 12.89 11.83
CA ALA A 502 -2.27 13.42 12.37
C ALA A 502 -1.72 12.53 13.50
N LEU A 503 -2.58 12.02 14.39
CA LEU A 503 -2.19 11.07 15.43
C LEU A 503 -1.72 9.74 14.85
N VAL A 504 -2.45 9.15 13.89
CA VAL A 504 -2.05 7.91 13.22
C VAL A 504 -0.68 8.07 12.57
N ALA A 505 -0.48 9.15 11.81
CA ALA A 505 0.81 9.41 11.16
C ALA A 505 1.95 9.57 12.18
N SER A 506 1.67 10.14 13.36
CA SER A 506 2.64 10.28 14.45
C SER A 506 2.93 8.92 15.11
N GLU A 507 1.91 8.11 15.39
CA GLU A 507 2.07 6.77 15.96
C GLU A 507 2.92 5.86 15.05
N THR A 508 2.67 5.90 13.74
CA THR A 508 3.44 5.15 12.74
C THR A 508 4.90 5.63 12.68
N ALA A 509 5.13 6.95 12.75
CA ALA A 509 6.48 7.53 12.75
C ALA A 509 7.33 7.06 13.95
N LEU A 510 6.67 6.71 15.07
CA LEU A 510 7.31 6.30 16.31
C LEU A 510 7.59 4.80 16.42
N LEU A 511 7.11 3.96 15.50
CA LEU A 511 7.31 2.50 15.57
C LEU A 511 8.79 2.11 15.64
N GLY A 512 9.65 2.87 14.94
CA GLY A 512 11.11 2.68 14.93
C GLY A 512 11.90 3.64 15.84
N SER A 513 11.25 4.52 16.59
CA SER A 513 11.95 5.52 17.43
C SER A 513 12.21 4.98 18.84
N ALA A 514 13.38 5.33 19.39
CA ALA A 514 13.77 5.00 20.76
C ALA A 514 12.98 5.82 21.79
N ARG A 515 12.53 7.02 21.39
CA ARG A 515 11.62 7.86 22.16
C ARG A 515 10.28 7.85 21.45
N ARG A 516 9.22 7.56 22.21
CA ARG A 516 7.87 7.38 21.68
C ARG A 516 6.96 8.44 22.27
N ARG A 517 7.13 9.68 21.81
CA ARG A 517 6.44 10.83 22.40
C ARG A 517 5.67 11.60 21.34
N ILE A 518 4.39 11.85 21.64
CA ILE A 518 3.54 12.76 20.87
C ILE A 518 3.21 13.95 21.77
N ASP A 519 3.45 15.18 21.29
CA ASP A 519 3.00 16.41 21.94
C ASP A 519 1.86 17.01 21.11
N VAL A 520 0.68 17.10 21.71
CA VAL A 520 -0.49 17.77 21.16
C VAL A 520 -0.63 19.14 21.81
N ARG A 521 -0.68 20.19 20.99
CA ARG A 521 -0.92 21.55 21.49
C ARG A 521 -1.98 22.27 20.67
N ALA A 522 -2.93 22.91 21.36
CA ALA A 522 -3.92 23.79 20.75
C ALA A 522 -3.85 25.17 21.41
N ALA A 523 -3.68 26.24 20.63
CA ALA A 523 -3.52 27.60 21.15
C ALA A 523 -4.02 28.65 20.16
N LEU A 524 -4.26 29.86 20.66
CA LEU A 524 -4.55 31.03 19.82
C LEU A 524 -3.22 31.67 19.36
N ASP A 525 -3.08 31.92 18.06
CA ASP A 525 -1.90 32.54 17.46
C ASP A 525 -2.31 33.50 16.35
N GLY A 526 -2.15 34.81 16.57
CA GLY A 526 -2.42 35.83 15.56
C GLY A 526 -3.87 35.86 15.03
N GLY A 527 -4.86 35.52 15.87
CA GLY A 527 -6.26 35.40 15.45
C GLY A 527 -6.61 34.06 14.78
N LEU A 528 -5.67 33.11 14.75
CA LEU A 528 -5.89 31.75 14.28
C LEU A 528 -5.96 30.80 15.48
N ALA A 529 -6.90 29.86 15.45
CA ALA A 529 -6.83 28.68 16.30
C ALA A 529 -5.85 27.70 15.68
N VAL A 530 -4.74 27.43 16.36
CA VAL A 530 -3.67 26.57 15.88
C VAL A 530 -3.64 25.28 16.68
N VAL A 531 -3.83 24.14 15.98
CA VAL A 531 -3.67 22.80 16.54
C VAL A 531 -2.41 22.18 15.95
N THR A 532 -1.57 21.62 16.81
CA THR A 532 -0.31 20.98 16.45
C THR A 532 -0.21 19.59 17.03
N VAL A 533 0.30 18.65 16.23
CA VAL A 533 0.67 17.30 16.64
C VAL A 533 2.13 17.09 16.27
N ALA A 534 2.99 17.02 17.28
CA ALA A 534 4.43 16.89 17.13
C ALA A 534 4.93 15.53 17.59
N ASP A 535 5.81 14.90 16.83
CA ASP A 535 6.44 13.62 17.18
C ASP A 535 7.97 13.66 16.97
N ASP A 536 8.67 12.74 17.62
CA ASP A 536 10.11 12.50 17.50
C ASP A 536 10.44 11.27 16.63
N GLY A 537 9.54 10.92 15.71
CA GLY A 537 9.63 9.79 14.81
C GLY A 537 10.34 10.09 13.49
N VAL A 538 10.49 9.04 12.68
CA VAL A 538 11.00 9.15 11.30
C VAL A 538 9.90 9.81 10.45
N PRO A 539 10.21 10.80 9.60
CA PRO A 539 9.19 11.48 8.81
C PRO A 539 8.43 10.49 7.92
N ILE A 540 7.10 10.61 7.92
CA ILE A 540 6.23 9.87 7.02
C ILE A 540 5.35 10.86 6.26
N GLY A 541 5.39 10.79 4.93
CA GLY A 541 4.73 11.72 4.01
C GLY A 541 3.23 11.48 3.82
N ILE A 542 2.47 11.21 4.90
CA ILE A 542 1.04 10.85 4.78
C ILE A 542 0.14 12.09 4.69
N ILE A 543 0.63 13.29 5.03
CA ILE A 543 -0.15 14.54 4.98
C ILE A 543 0.45 15.45 3.92
N PRO A 544 -0.35 16.05 3.01
CA PRO A 544 0.16 17.04 2.07
C PRO A 544 0.93 18.13 2.81
N SER A 545 2.14 18.41 2.35
CA SER A 545 3.09 19.30 3.03
C SER A 545 2.56 20.73 3.17
N GLU A 546 1.68 21.16 2.26
CA GLU A 546 0.89 22.38 2.31
C GLU A 546 -0.46 22.17 1.62
N GLY A 547 -1.55 22.70 2.19
CA GLY A 547 -2.87 22.67 1.56
C GLY A 547 -3.92 23.48 2.33
N ASP A 548 -4.90 23.98 1.59
CA ASP A 548 -6.11 24.59 2.17
C ASP A 548 -7.19 23.52 2.32
N LEU A 549 -7.61 23.27 3.56
CA LEU A 549 -8.75 22.41 3.87
C LEU A 549 -9.81 23.27 4.55
N HIS A 550 -10.99 23.46 3.94
CA HIS A 550 -12.09 24.29 4.46
C HIS A 550 -11.69 25.70 4.95
N GLY A 551 -10.67 26.32 4.33
CA GLY A 551 -10.18 27.65 4.70
C GLY A 551 -9.14 27.68 5.82
N ALA A 552 -8.59 26.53 6.22
CA ALA A 552 -7.47 26.40 7.14
C ALA A 552 -6.24 25.96 6.39
N SER A 553 -5.11 26.47 6.85
CA SER A 553 -3.80 26.07 6.34
C SER A 553 -3.31 24.84 7.09
N ILE A 554 -2.98 23.80 6.34
CA ILE A 554 -2.27 22.61 6.83
C ILE A 554 -0.81 22.74 6.43
N SER A 555 0.09 22.49 7.38
CA SER A 555 1.52 22.45 7.13
C SER A 555 2.18 21.31 7.90
N VAL A 556 3.21 20.73 7.30
CA VAL A 556 4.09 19.75 7.97
C VAL A 556 5.49 20.34 8.05
N ILE A 557 5.95 20.62 9.26
CA ILE A 557 7.22 21.29 9.52
C ILE A 557 8.17 20.27 10.14
N ARG A 558 9.37 20.17 9.57
CA ARG A 558 10.46 19.45 10.22
C ARG A 558 11.36 20.45 10.92
N THR A 559 11.62 20.20 12.19
CA THR A 559 12.46 21.04 13.04
C THR A 559 13.90 20.54 13.05
N ASP A 560 14.84 21.42 13.39
CA ASP A 560 16.28 21.10 13.40
C ASP A 560 16.65 20.02 14.41
N ASP A 561 15.87 19.86 15.48
CA ASP A 561 15.99 18.78 16.46
C ASP A 561 15.39 17.45 15.98
N GLY A 562 14.94 17.40 14.72
CA GLY A 562 14.47 16.21 14.03
C GLY A 562 12.99 15.92 14.16
N ARG A 563 12.23 16.74 14.91
CA ARG A 563 10.80 16.51 15.17
C ARG A 563 9.94 16.87 13.97
N THR A 564 8.86 16.11 13.79
CA THR A 564 7.85 16.38 12.77
C THR A 564 6.65 17.04 13.43
N ILE A 565 6.28 18.25 12.99
CA ILE A 565 5.14 19.01 13.49
C ILE A 565 4.08 19.09 12.40
N ARG A 566 2.91 18.50 12.65
CA ARG A 566 1.72 18.67 11.81
C ARG A 566 0.90 19.82 12.39
N ARG A 567 0.70 20.88 11.62
CA ARG A 567 0.03 22.10 12.07
C ARG A 567 -1.21 22.36 11.22
N LEU A 568 -2.34 22.56 11.89
CA LEU A 568 -3.59 23.07 11.33
C LEU A 568 -3.84 24.46 11.92
N ALA A 569 -3.97 25.47 11.08
CA ALA A 569 -4.28 26.83 11.52
C ALA A 569 -5.60 27.30 10.91
N ILE A 570 -6.58 27.52 11.80
CA ILE A 570 -7.97 27.83 11.47
C ILE A 570 -8.23 29.32 11.74
N PRO A 571 -8.68 30.10 10.73
CA PRO A 571 -9.03 31.50 10.95
C PRO A 571 -10.26 31.64 11.84
N LEU A 572 -10.13 32.40 12.92
CA LEU A 572 -11.27 32.79 13.73
C LEU A 572 -11.84 34.09 13.17
N ARG A 573 -13.13 34.07 12.79
CA ARG A 573 -13.86 35.31 12.50
C ARG A 573 -14.15 36.02 13.81
N ILE A 574 -13.19 36.79 14.31
CA ILE A 574 -13.42 37.70 15.43
C ILE A 574 -14.31 38.82 14.88
N GLY A 575 -15.53 38.95 15.41
CA GLY A 575 -16.51 39.91 14.93
C GLY A 575 -15.93 41.32 14.84
N SER A 576 -16.06 41.92 13.65
CA SER A 576 -15.86 43.35 13.39
C SER A 576 -17.03 44.18 13.90
#